data_AF-A0A8C6V9A2-F1
#
_entry.id   AF-A0A8C6V9A2-F1
#
_cell.length_a   1.000
_cell.length_b   1.000
_cell.length_c   1.000
_cell.angle_alpha   90.00
_cell.angle_beta   90.00
_cell.angle_gamma   90.00
#
_symmetry.space_group_name_H-M   'P 1'
#
loop_
_entity.id
_entity.type
_entity.pdbx_description
1 polymer ?
#
loop_
_entity_poly.entity_id
_entity_poly.type
_entity_poly.pdbx_seq_one_letter_code
_entity_poly.pdbx_strand_id
1 'polypeptide(L)'
;VSTLPPPERPGHSADSLWDYGVFGLMLLVSTGIGLFYGLSRGGQKSPEDFFTGSRAMSALPVGLSLSASFMSAIQVLGVPAEAYRYGMKFLWMCLGQLLNSLLTAGLFLPVFYRLGLTSTYEYLELRFSKKVRLCGTVQYIIATVLYTGIVIYAPALILNQVTGLDIWASLLSTGTICTFYTTIGGMKAVIWTDVFQVFVMLSGFMAILIQGTLLVGGPGRVLSIAYNHSRINFGDFNPDPRSRYTFWTFLFGGTLVWLSMYGVNQAQVQRYVACKTEKEAKRALLVNQVGLFVIVSCAVGCGIVMFALYKDCDPLLAGYISAPDQYMPYLVLDIFKSCPGVPGLFLACAYSGTLSTASTSINAMAAVTVEDLIKPNMPTLSPRKLALVSKGLSPSPPVLLRQGSFTVMGVISGPLLGAFILGMFFPTCNTLGVFSGLGLGFLLSFWLAVGGTLYPPSASTMGVLPSYAGLCPLFNASWGVTPPSSDTGRLLSWPAIADDFYAISYLYYGALGTLSTVAVGLLTSCLKGNKRPAVLWWDVMKRPLDTVGGRTKAPGGGLSNRGGDSGEG
;
A
#
# COMPACT_ATOMS: atom_id res chain seq x y z
N VAL A 1 15.91 -21.92 -28.56
CA VAL A 1 15.94 -20.52 -28.11
C VAL A 1 17.17 -20.42 -27.23
N SER A 2 18.21 -19.78 -27.75
CA SER A 2 19.52 -19.65 -27.13
C SER A 2 19.41 -18.97 -25.76
N THR A 3 19.61 -19.73 -24.69
CA THR A 3 19.83 -19.19 -23.35
C THR A 3 21.15 -18.44 -23.36
N LEU A 4 21.05 -17.12 -23.52
CA LEU A 4 22.20 -16.23 -23.53
C LEU A 4 22.91 -16.31 -22.17
N PRO A 5 24.25 -16.13 -22.13
CA PRO A 5 25.00 -16.04 -20.89
C PRO A 5 24.43 -14.93 -19.98
N PRO A 6 24.70 -14.99 -18.66
CA PRO A 6 24.23 -13.97 -17.72
C PRO A 6 24.56 -12.57 -18.23
N PRO A 7 23.67 -11.57 -18.03
CA PRO A 7 23.96 -10.21 -18.43
C PRO A 7 25.29 -9.76 -17.79
N GLU A 8 26.29 -9.48 -18.63
CA GLU A 8 27.50 -8.79 -18.18
C GLU A 8 27.10 -7.47 -17.54
N ARG A 9 27.73 -7.10 -16.41
CA ARG A 9 27.50 -5.79 -15.79
C ARG A 9 27.73 -4.73 -16.87
N PRO A 10 26.78 -3.82 -17.13
CA PRO A 10 26.98 -2.82 -18.16
C PRO A 10 28.22 -1.99 -17.79
N GLY A 11 29.29 -2.17 -18.56
CA GLY A 11 30.38 -1.21 -18.59
C GLY A 11 29.81 0.16 -18.96
N HIS A 12 30.41 1.24 -18.46
CA HIS A 12 30.02 2.62 -18.75
C HIS A 12 30.00 2.89 -20.27
N SER A 13 28.89 2.60 -20.94
CA SER A 13 28.66 2.84 -22.36
C SER A 13 27.58 3.89 -22.57
N ALA A 14 27.54 4.48 -23.76
CA ALA A 14 26.59 5.52 -24.16
C ALA A 14 25.11 5.12 -24.01
N ASP A 15 24.82 3.82 -23.96
CA ASP A 15 23.47 3.27 -23.73
C ASP A 15 22.94 3.63 -22.34
N SER A 16 23.83 3.72 -21.35
CA SER A 16 23.50 4.13 -19.98
C SER A 16 23.04 5.59 -19.90
N LEU A 17 23.53 6.47 -20.78
CA LEU A 17 23.13 7.89 -20.80
C LEU A 17 21.65 8.07 -21.21
N TRP A 18 21.17 7.25 -22.14
CA TRP A 18 19.75 7.26 -22.54
C TRP A 18 18.86 6.78 -21.40
N ASP A 19 19.29 5.74 -20.67
CA ASP A 19 18.56 5.24 -19.50
C ASP A 19 18.45 6.31 -18.39
N TYR A 20 19.54 7.01 -18.09
CA TYR A 20 19.53 8.14 -17.17
C TYR A 20 18.70 9.31 -17.70
N GLY A 21 18.70 9.55 -19.00
CA GLY A 21 17.90 10.60 -19.64
C GLY A 21 16.40 10.37 -19.48
N VAL A 22 15.91 9.15 -19.76
CA VAL A 22 14.49 8.78 -19.59
C VAL A 22 14.08 8.86 -18.13
N PHE A 23 14.90 8.31 -17.23
CA PHE A 23 14.65 8.35 -15.79
C PHE A 23 14.64 9.80 -15.25
N GLY A 24 15.64 10.60 -15.64
CA GLY A 24 15.76 12.01 -15.27
C GLY A 24 14.59 12.84 -15.79
N LEU A 25 14.12 12.58 -17.02
CA LEU A 25 12.95 13.24 -17.58
C LEU A 25 11.68 12.96 -16.75
N MET A 26 11.46 11.71 -16.33
CA MET A 26 10.33 11.36 -15.45
C MET A 26 10.37 12.14 -14.13
N LEU A 27 11.55 12.26 -13.51
CA LEU A 27 11.74 13.03 -12.28
C LEU A 27 11.47 14.53 -12.52
N LEU A 28 12.02 15.09 -13.60
CA LEU A 28 11.83 16.50 -13.97
C LEU A 28 10.36 16.83 -14.24
N VAL A 29 9.63 15.98 -14.95
CA VAL A 29 8.20 16.16 -15.19
C VAL A 29 7.42 16.08 -13.88
N SER A 30 7.73 15.12 -13.01
CA SER A 30 7.08 15.00 -11.69
C SER A 30 7.32 16.23 -10.82
N THR A 31 8.56 16.71 -10.74
CA THR A 31 8.90 17.96 -10.03
C THR A 31 8.25 19.17 -10.69
N GLY A 32 8.21 19.23 -12.02
CA GLY A 32 7.60 20.30 -12.80
C GLY A 32 6.10 20.43 -12.54
N ILE A 33 5.37 19.32 -12.49
CA ILE A 33 3.94 19.32 -12.11
C ILE A 33 3.78 19.85 -10.67
N GLY A 34 4.63 19.39 -9.74
CA GLY A 34 4.68 19.89 -8.37
C GLY A 34 4.86 21.40 -8.27
N LEU A 35 5.87 21.93 -8.96
CA LEU A 35 6.18 23.35 -9.03
C LEU A 35 5.07 24.15 -9.71
N PHE A 36 4.52 23.65 -10.81
CA PHE A 36 3.44 24.32 -11.54
C PHE A 36 2.23 24.55 -10.63
N TYR A 37 1.78 23.53 -9.89
CA TYR A 37 0.65 23.67 -8.97
C TYR A 37 1.00 24.48 -7.70
N GLY A 38 2.26 24.46 -7.25
CA GLY A 38 2.72 25.29 -6.15
C GLY A 38 2.85 26.78 -6.49
N LEU A 39 3.24 27.11 -7.73
CA LEU A 39 3.52 28.46 -8.21
C LEU A 39 2.37 29.11 -8.99
N SER A 40 1.40 28.32 -9.50
CA SER A 40 0.26 28.83 -10.25
C SER A 40 -0.62 29.79 -9.43
N ARG A 41 -1.16 30.81 -10.12
CA ARG A 41 -1.89 31.98 -9.58
C ARG A 41 -2.93 31.60 -8.52
N GLY A 42 -2.52 31.68 -7.26
CA GLY A 42 -3.34 31.41 -6.09
C GLY A 42 -2.48 31.03 -4.88
N GLY A 43 -1.52 30.13 -5.02
CA GLY A 43 -0.80 29.52 -3.89
C GLY A 43 -1.74 28.83 -2.90
N GLN A 44 -1.22 27.92 -2.09
CA GLN A 44 -2.01 27.30 -1.00
C GLN A 44 -2.19 28.31 0.13
N LYS A 45 -3.26 29.11 0.06
CA LYS A 45 -3.54 30.17 1.05
C LYS A 45 -4.10 29.61 2.36
N SER A 46 -4.70 28.42 2.32
CA SER A 46 -5.34 27.77 3.47
C SER A 46 -4.86 26.31 3.68
N PRO A 47 -4.93 25.76 4.91
CA PRO A 47 -4.68 24.35 5.19
C PRO A 47 -5.67 23.43 4.45
N GLU A 48 -6.89 23.90 4.20
CA GLU A 48 -7.91 23.16 3.46
C GLU A 48 -7.52 22.99 1.98
N ASP A 49 -6.94 24.02 1.36
CA ASP A 49 -6.36 23.93 0.02
C ASP A 49 -5.17 22.97 -0.03
N PHE A 50 -4.32 22.99 1.01
CA PHE A 50 -3.14 22.13 1.11
C PHE A 50 -3.52 20.66 1.27
N PHE A 51 -4.38 20.33 2.25
CA PHE A 51 -4.68 18.95 2.64
C PHE A 51 -5.82 18.32 1.86
N THR A 52 -6.82 19.08 1.41
CA THR A 52 -8.03 18.52 0.76
C THR A 52 -8.24 19.03 -0.66
N GLY A 53 -7.34 19.87 -1.18
CA GLY A 53 -7.50 20.45 -2.51
C GLY A 53 -8.78 21.26 -2.66
N SER A 54 -9.27 21.87 -1.57
CA SER A 54 -10.52 22.65 -1.53
C SER A 54 -11.78 21.83 -1.90
N ARG A 55 -11.72 20.49 -1.78
CA ARG A 55 -12.78 19.58 -2.22
C ARG A 55 -13.23 19.84 -3.66
N ALA A 56 -12.30 20.19 -4.54
CA ALA A 56 -12.60 20.63 -5.91
C ALA A 56 -12.24 19.57 -6.97
N MET A 57 -11.83 18.37 -6.58
CA MET A 57 -11.32 17.37 -7.51
C MET A 57 -12.44 16.55 -8.16
N SER A 58 -12.24 16.13 -9.40
CA SER A 58 -13.12 15.22 -10.13
C SER A 58 -12.75 13.76 -9.87
N ALA A 59 -13.68 12.83 -10.12
CA ALA A 59 -13.49 11.41 -9.83
C ALA A 59 -12.30 10.76 -10.57
N LEU A 60 -12.05 11.13 -11.82
CA LEU A 60 -11.01 10.49 -12.65
C LEU A 60 -9.58 10.69 -12.12
N PRO A 61 -9.08 11.92 -11.93
CA PRO A 61 -7.72 12.12 -11.42
C PRO A 61 -7.57 11.55 -10.00
N VAL A 62 -8.58 11.69 -9.14
CA VAL A 62 -8.57 11.09 -7.80
C VAL A 62 -8.52 9.57 -7.89
N GLY A 63 -9.31 8.94 -8.76
CA GLY A 63 -9.34 7.49 -8.94
C GLY A 63 -8.01 6.91 -9.43
N LEU A 64 -7.39 7.52 -10.44
CA LEU A 64 -6.07 7.12 -10.92
C LEU A 64 -4.99 7.31 -9.85
N SER A 65 -5.10 8.41 -9.11
CA SER A 65 -4.20 8.73 -8.01
C SER A 65 -4.33 7.72 -6.86
N LEU A 66 -5.55 7.32 -6.48
CA LEU A 66 -5.81 6.22 -5.55
C LEU A 66 -5.15 4.90 -6.04
N SER A 67 -5.21 4.59 -7.34
CA SER A 67 -4.59 3.37 -7.89
C SER A 67 -3.07 3.40 -7.80
N ALA A 68 -2.47 4.57 -7.99
CA ALA A 68 -1.02 4.77 -7.93
C ALA A 68 -0.49 4.65 -6.50
N SER A 69 -1.22 5.17 -5.50
CA SER A 69 -0.76 5.30 -4.12
C SER A 69 -0.20 4.04 -3.49
N PHE A 70 -0.75 2.87 -3.81
CA PHE A 70 -0.30 1.60 -3.23
C PHE A 70 0.37 0.67 -4.25
N MET A 71 0.59 1.15 -5.48
CA MET A 71 1.41 0.49 -6.49
C MET A 71 2.87 0.93 -6.35
N SER A 72 3.49 0.64 -5.21
CA SER A 72 4.91 0.95 -4.96
C SER A 72 5.84 0.11 -5.84
N ALA A 73 7.15 0.44 -5.88
CA ALA A 73 8.14 -0.40 -6.55
C ALA A 73 8.07 -1.86 -6.07
N ILE A 74 7.78 -2.09 -4.79
CA ILE A 74 7.61 -3.43 -4.23
C ILE A 74 6.52 -4.20 -4.98
N GLN A 75 5.42 -3.55 -5.37
CA GLN A 75 4.36 -4.17 -6.15
C GLN A 75 4.74 -4.34 -7.62
N VAL A 76 5.42 -3.34 -8.20
CA VAL A 76 5.89 -3.40 -9.58
C VAL A 76 6.81 -4.60 -9.83
N LEU A 77 7.54 -5.02 -8.81
CA LEU A 77 8.52 -6.13 -8.87
C LEU A 77 7.96 -7.42 -8.28
N GLY A 78 7.25 -7.30 -7.17
CA GLY A 78 6.70 -8.41 -6.41
C GLY A 78 5.55 -9.08 -7.14
N VAL A 79 4.60 -8.33 -7.72
CA VAL A 79 3.44 -8.94 -8.40
C VAL A 79 3.86 -9.83 -9.59
N PRO A 80 4.77 -9.40 -10.48
CA PRO A 80 5.28 -10.29 -11.52
C PRO A 80 6.04 -11.51 -10.96
N ALA A 81 6.80 -11.35 -9.88
CA ALA A 81 7.48 -12.47 -9.21
C ALA A 81 6.50 -13.47 -8.58
N GLU A 82 5.42 -12.99 -7.96
CA GLU A 82 4.34 -13.81 -7.42
C GLU A 82 3.60 -14.54 -8.57
N ALA A 83 3.32 -13.87 -9.68
CA ALA A 83 2.73 -14.50 -10.87
C ALA A 83 3.66 -15.55 -11.50
N TYR A 84 4.97 -15.28 -11.55
CA TYR A 84 5.96 -16.25 -11.99
C TYR A 84 5.95 -17.51 -11.12
N ARG A 85 5.87 -17.38 -9.79
CA ARG A 85 5.99 -18.50 -8.83
C ARG A 85 4.69 -19.23 -8.54
N TYR A 86 3.55 -18.54 -8.58
CA TYR A 86 2.24 -19.06 -8.18
C TYR A 86 1.19 -19.04 -9.29
N GLY A 87 1.47 -18.44 -10.45
CA GLY A 87 0.56 -18.39 -11.60
C GLY A 87 -0.45 -17.25 -11.56
N MET A 88 -1.43 -17.32 -12.47
CA MET A 88 -2.43 -16.27 -12.68
C MET A 88 -3.49 -16.17 -11.58
N LYS A 89 -3.57 -17.13 -10.65
CA LYS A 89 -4.50 -17.05 -9.51
C LYS A 89 -4.31 -15.80 -8.65
N PHE A 90 -3.15 -15.13 -8.71
CA PHE A 90 -2.95 -13.82 -8.07
C PHE A 90 -3.97 -12.76 -8.50
N LEU A 91 -4.57 -12.87 -9.70
CA LEU A 91 -5.63 -11.96 -10.15
C LEU A 91 -6.89 -12.01 -9.28
N TRP A 92 -7.12 -13.08 -8.50
CA TRP A 92 -8.18 -13.11 -7.50
C TRP A 92 -8.04 -12.00 -6.45
N MET A 93 -6.84 -11.45 -6.26
CA MET A 93 -6.63 -10.23 -5.47
C MET A 93 -7.51 -9.06 -5.95
N CYS A 94 -7.73 -8.93 -7.25
CA CYS A 94 -8.58 -7.88 -7.83
C CYS A 94 -10.04 -8.04 -7.40
N LEU A 95 -10.52 -9.28 -7.19
CA LEU A 95 -11.85 -9.54 -6.65
C LEU A 95 -11.94 -9.07 -5.19
N GLY A 96 -10.94 -9.38 -4.37
CA GLY A 96 -10.87 -8.88 -2.99
C GLY A 96 -10.85 -7.35 -2.95
N GLN A 97 -10.09 -6.71 -3.84
CA GLN A 97 -10.08 -5.25 -4.01
C GLN A 97 -11.44 -4.69 -4.43
N LEU A 98 -12.16 -5.38 -5.34
CA LEU A 98 -13.49 -4.95 -5.79
C LEU A 98 -14.48 -4.92 -4.63
N LEU A 99 -14.52 -6.00 -3.84
CA LEU A 99 -15.38 -6.08 -2.65
C LEU A 99 -15.01 -5.01 -1.63
N ASN A 100 -13.73 -4.80 -1.37
CA ASN A 100 -13.25 -3.71 -0.53
C ASN A 100 -13.76 -2.34 -1.02
N SER A 101 -13.69 -2.08 -2.33
CA SER A 101 -14.04 -0.78 -2.91
C SER A 101 -15.54 -0.52 -2.76
N LEU A 102 -16.37 -1.55 -2.94
CA LEU A 102 -17.82 -1.49 -2.69
C LEU A 102 -18.14 -1.26 -1.21
N LEU A 103 -17.48 -1.98 -0.30
CA LEU A 103 -17.64 -1.82 1.14
C LEU A 103 -17.18 -0.43 1.59
N THR A 104 -16.04 0.06 1.10
CA THR A 104 -15.54 1.41 1.38
C THR A 104 -16.52 2.46 0.89
N ALA A 105 -17.00 2.35 -0.35
CA ALA A 105 -17.93 3.30 -0.95
C ALA A 105 -19.28 3.36 -0.21
N GLY A 106 -19.79 2.20 0.24
CA GLY A 106 -21.08 2.09 0.92
C GLY A 106 -21.03 2.42 2.41
N LEU A 107 -19.99 1.95 3.11
CA LEU A 107 -19.95 1.93 4.57
C LEU A 107 -19.07 3.04 5.15
N PHE A 108 -17.83 3.18 4.69
CA PHE A 108 -16.83 4.04 5.34
C PHE A 108 -16.80 5.44 4.76
N LEU A 109 -16.75 5.56 3.42
CA LEU A 109 -16.63 6.83 2.71
C LEU A 109 -17.68 7.86 3.13
N PRO A 110 -18.98 7.53 3.24
CA PRO A 110 -19.98 8.54 3.54
C PRO A 110 -19.85 9.11 4.95
N VAL A 111 -19.31 8.32 5.90
CA VAL A 111 -19.05 8.80 7.27
C VAL A 111 -18.02 9.91 7.25
N PHE A 112 -16.87 9.69 6.61
CA PHE A 112 -15.81 10.69 6.53
C PHE A 112 -16.21 11.90 5.68
N TYR A 113 -16.89 11.67 4.55
CA TYR A 113 -17.30 12.74 3.65
C TYR A 113 -18.28 13.72 4.30
N ARG A 114 -19.32 13.18 4.97
CA ARG A 114 -20.40 13.98 5.58
C ARG A 114 -20.00 14.65 6.89
N LEU A 115 -19.13 14.02 7.68
CA LEU A 115 -18.60 14.63 8.91
C LEU A 115 -17.58 15.75 8.62
N GLY A 116 -17.05 15.81 7.41
CA GLY A 116 -16.14 16.88 7.01
C GLY A 116 -14.75 16.80 7.67
N LEU A 117 -14.36 15.62 8.14
CA LEU A 117 -13.14 15.42 8.92
C LEU A 117 -11.89 15.54 8.03
N THR A 118 -10.83 16.12 8.58
CA THR A 118 -9.53 16.19 7.89
C THR A 118 -8.65 15.01 8.28
N SER A 119 -8.65 14.61 9.56
CA SER A 119 -8.08 13.36 10.04
C SER A 119 -9.16 12.30 10.25
N THR A 120 -8.94 11.07 9.78
CA THR A 120 -9.83 9.93 10.06
C THR A 120 -9.96 9.65 11.55
N TYR A 121 -8.92 9.95 12.33
CA TYR A 121 -8.87 9.70 13.77
C TYR A 121 -9.74 10.65 14.58
N GLU A 122 -10.15 11.80 14.02
CA GLU A 122 -11.16 12.68 14.63
C GLU A 122 -12.47 11.92 14.88
N TYR A 123 -12.84 10.99 13.99
CA TYR A 123 -14.01 10.14 14.18
C TYR A 123 -13.92 9.33 15.48
N LEU A 124 -12.74 8.79 15.80
CA LEU A 124 -12.53 8.00 17.02
C LEU A 124 -12.62 8.88 18.29
N GLU A 125 -12.29 10.16 18.21
CA GLU A 125 -12.53 11.10 19.30
C GLU A 125 -14.02 11.39 19.47
N LEU A 126 -14.74 11.67 18.37
CA LEU A 126 -16.18 11.90 18.39
C LEU A 126 -16.95 10.70 18.96
N ARG A 127 -16.48 9.48 18.66
CA ARG A 127 -17.13 8.24 19.09
C ARG A 127 -16.72 7.77 20.48
N PHE A 128 -15.46 7.94 20.85
CA PHE A 128 -14.90 7.38 22.09
C PHE A 128 -14.27 8.45 22.98
N SER A 129 -13.06 8.89 22.65
CA SER A 129 -12.32 9.90 23.43
C SER A 129 -11.06 10.37 22.71
N LYS A 130 -10.52 11.53 23.12
CA LYS A 130 -9.25 12.07 22.64
C LYS A 130 -8.07 11.08 22.77
N LYS A 131 -8.07 10.22 23.80
CA LYS A 131 -7.04 9.20 23.99
C LYS A 131 -7.04 8.16 22.87
N VAL A 132 -8.21 7.76 22.38
CA VAL A 132 -8.34 6.76 21.30
C VAL A 132 -7.89 7.37 19.97
N ARG A 133 -8.24 8.64 19.72
CA ARG A 133 -7.70 9.41 18.58
C ARG A 133 -6.19 9.41 18.59
N LEU A 134 -5.57 9.84 19.69
CA LEU A 134 -4.10 9.89 19.80
C LEU A 134 -3.44 8.51 19.58
N CYS A 135 -4.04 7.45 20.13
CA CYS A 135 -3.55 6.09 19.92
C CYS A 135 -3.59 5.68 18.44
N GLY A 136 -4.72 5.92 17.75
CA GLY A 136 -4.85 5.67 16.32
C GLY A 136 -3.87 6.49 15.47
N THR A 137 -3.71 7.78 15.78
CA THR A 137 -2.76 8.67 15.11
C THR A 137 -1.32 8.17 15.26
N VAL A 138 -0.88 7.84 16.47
CA VAL A 138 0.49 7.37 16.73
C VAL A 138 0.75 6.04 16.03
N GLN A 139 -0.20 5.10 16.13
CA GLN A 139 -0.13 3.81 15.44
C GLN A 139 0.00 3.99 13.92
N TYR A 140 -0.75 4.92 13.33
CA TYR A 140 -0.68 5.24 11.92
C TYR A 140 0.63 5.89 11.50
N ILE A 141 1.14 6.88 12.26
CA ILE A 141 2.41 7.54 11.96
C ILE A 141 3.54 6.50 11.96
N ILE A 142 3.60 5.64 12.99
CA ILE A 142 4.62 4.58 13.07
C ILE A 142 4.50 3.65 11.86
N ALA A 143 3.30 3.14 11.55
CA ALA A 143 3.09 2.25 10.41
C ALA A 143 3.52 2.89 9.08
N THR A 144 3.16 4.16 8.89
CA THR A 144 3.39 4.89 7.65
C THR A 144 4.87 5.23 7.46
N VAL A 145 5.59 5.58 8.52
CA VAL A 145 7.04 5.80 8.49
C VAL A 145 7.77 4.51 8.11
N LEU A 146 7.44 3.40 8.76
CA LEU A 146 8.06 2.10 8.46
C LEU A 146 7.78 1.65 7.02
N TYR A 147 6.52 1.74 6.59
CA TYR A 147 6.12 1.38 5.23
C TYR A 147 6.80 2.27 4.17
N THR A 148 6.83 3.59 4.38
CA THR A 148 7.47 4.53 3.44
C THR A 148 8.96 4.29 3.33
N GLY A 149 9.64 3.96 4.44
CA GLY A 149 11.05 3.58 4.43
C GLY A 149 11.34 2.37 3.53
N ILE A 150 10.56 1.29 3.68
CA ILE A 150 10.69 0.08 2.85
C ILE A 150 10.43 0.40 1.37
N VAL A 151 9.42 1.24 1.09
CA VAL A 151 9.03 1.63 -0.27
C VAL A 151 10.10 2.45 -1.00
N ILE A 152 10.83 3.32 -0.30
CA ILE A 152 11.94 4.10 -0.89
C ILE A 152 13.19 3.22 -1.04
N TYR A 153 13.41 2.25 -0.14
CA TYR A 153 14.55 1.35 -0.18
C TYR A 153 14.54 0.37 -1.36
N ALA A 154 13.39 -0.24 -1.67
CA ALA A 154 13.29 -1.26 -2.71
C ALA A 154 13.83 -0.81 -4.10
N PRO A 155 13.42 0.33 -4.68
CA PRO A 155 13.95 0.77 -5.97
C PRO A 155 15.39 1.27 -5.88
N ALA A 156 15.84 1.81 -4.74
CA ALA A 156 17.23 2.21 -4.54
C ALA A 156 18.18 1.02 -4.58
N LEU A 157 17.78 -0.12 -4.00
CA LEU A 157 18.52 -1.38 -4.10
C LEU A 157 18.65 -1.82 -5.57
N ILE A 158 17.60 -1.70 -6.36
CA ILE A 158 17.59 -2.11 -7.77
C ILE A 158 18.42 -1.16 -8.61
N LEU A 159 18.31 0.15 -8.38
CA LEU A 159 19.14 1.12 -9.06
C LEU A 159 20.62 0.82 -8.80
N ASN A 160 20.99 0.50 -7.57
CA ASN A 160 22.35 0.07 -7.25
C ASN A 160 22.78 -1.19 -8.01
N GLN A 161 21.89 -2.19 -8.14
CA GLN A 161 22.20 -3.42 -8.87
C GLN A 161 22.34 -3.21 -10.38
N VAL A 162 21.51 -2.32 -10.95
CA VAL A 162 21.45 -2.06 -12.39
C VAL A 162 22.56 -1.11 -12.83
N THR A 163 22.78 -0.02 -12.08
CA THR A 163 23.68 1.05 -12.50
C THR A 163 24.95 1.17 -11.67
N GLY A 164 25.05 0.44 -10.56
CA GLY A 164 26.14 0.58 -9.61
C GLY A 164 26.07 1.84 -8.75
N LEU A 165 25.02 2.67 -8.88
CA LEU A 165 24.85 3.89 -8.07
C LEU A 165 24.78 3.54 -6.58
N ASP A 166 25.46 4.34 -5.76
CA ASP A 166 25.41 4.16 -4.32
C ASP A 166 23.95 4.23 -3.79
N ILE A 167 23.60 3.28 -2.93
CA ILE A 167 22.25 3.14 -2.39
C ILE A 167 21.86 4.38 -1.59
N TRP A 168 22.80 4.97 -0.84
CA TRP A 168 22.52 6.17 -0.03
C TRP A 168 22.29 7.40 -0.89
N ALA A 169 23.08 7.59 -1.95
CA ALA A 169 22.86 8.65 -2.91
C ALA A 169 21.47 8.54 -3.57
N SER A 170 21.05 7.32 -3.94
CA SER A 170 19.72 7.05 -4.50
C SER A 170 18.58 7.31 -3.50
N LEU A 171 18.74 6.83 -2.26
CA LEU A 171 17.77 7.05 -1.18
C LEU A 171 17.57 8.53 -0.87
N LEU A 172 18.67 9.26 -0.67
CA LEU A 172 18.65 10.69 -0.33
C LEU A 172 18.05 11.51 -1.48
N SER A 173 18.50 11.30 -2.71
CA SER A 173 17.97 12.03 -3.86
C SER A 173 16.46 11.81 -4.06
N THR A 174 16.01 10.55 -4.01
CA THR A 174 14.59 10.20 -4.18
C THR A 174 13.73 10.76 -3.05
N GLY A 175 14.19 10.64 -1.80
CA GLY A 175 13.52 11.20 -0.63
C GLY A 175 13.43 12.72 -0.68
N THR A 176 14.51 13.40 -1.07
CA THR A 176 14.56 14.86 -1.23
C THR A 176 13.62 15.33 -2.33
N ILE A 177 13.67 14.73 -3.53
CA ILE A 177 12.79 15.10 -4.65
C ILE A 177 11.33 14.90 -4.27
N CYS A 178 11.00 13.74 -3.69
CA CYS A 178 9.66 13.42 -3.23
C CYS A 178 9.13 14.42 -2.21
N THR A 179 9.94 14.72 -1.20
CA THR A 179 9.60 15.70 -0.16
C THR A 179 9.42 17.09 -0.77
N PHE A 180 10.31 17.50 -1.67
CA PHE A 180 10.29 18.82 -2.28
C PHE A 180 9.01 19.09 -3.08
N TYR A 181 8.64 18.21 -4.02
CA TYR A 181 7.44 18.46 -4.82
C TYR A 181 6.15 18.28 -3.99
N THR A 182 6.15 17.37 -3.01
CA THR A 182 4.99 17.15 -2.12
C THR A 182 4.74 18.37 -1.22
N THR A 183 5.80 18.94 -0.66
CA THR A 183 5.70 20.10 0.24
C THR A 183 5.32 21.40 -0.47
N ILE A 184 5.70 21.54 -1.75
CA ILE A 184 5.39 22.75 -2.53
C ILE A 184 3.99 22.67 -3.15
N GLY A 185 3.59 21.51 -3.66
CA GLY A 185 2.38 21.37 -4.47
C GLY A 185 1.12 20.91 -3.71
N GLY A 186 1.27 20.30 -2.53
CA GLY A 186 0.21 19.68 -1.71
C GLY A 186 -0.76 18.78 -2.50
N MET A 187 -1.97 18.57 -1.97
CA MET A 187 -2.86 17.49 -2.45
C MET A 187 -3.17 17.54 -3.96
N LYS A 188 -3.42 18.72 -4.53
CA LYS A 188 -3.71 18.84 -5.98
C LYS A 188 -2.53 18.42 -6.83
N ALA A 189 -1.33 18.85 -6.49
CA ALA A 189 -0.13 18.49 -7.23
C ALA A 189 0.17 17.00 -7.11
N VAL A 190 0.08 16.46 -5.88
CA VAL A 190 0.27 15.03 -5.60
C VAL A 190 -0.68 14.18 -6.45
N ILE A 191 -1.95 14.58 -6.58
CA ILE A 191 -2.91 13.86 -7.43
C ILE A 191 -2.50 13.86 -8.91
N TRP A 192 -2.06 15.01 -9.44
CA TRP A 192 -1.66 15.09 -10.85
C TRP A 192 -0.32 14.43 -11.14
N THR A 193 0.63 14.46 -10.21
CA THR A 193 1.89 13.70 -10.34
C THR A 193 1.60 12.21 -10.38
N ASP A 194 0.65 11.73 -9.56
CA ASP A 194 0.27 10.31 -9.58
C ASP A 194 -0.37 9.90 -10.90
N VAL A 195 -1.24 10.74 -11.47
CA VAL A 195 -1.86 10.48 -12.78
C VAL A 195 -0.78 10.26 -13.84
N PHE A 196 0.21 11.14 -13.90
CA PHE A 196 1.36 10.98 -14.79
C PHE A 196 2.12 9.68 -14.51
N GLN A 197 2.40 9.39 -13.24
CA GLN A 197 3.12 8.20 -12.80
C GLN A 197 2.39 6.88 -13.15
N VAL A 198 1.06 6.86 -13.16
CA VAL A 198 0.28 5.69 -13.64
C VAL A 198 0.56 5.41 -15.11
N PHE A 199 0.58 6.44 -15.96
CA PHE A 199 0.90 6.24 -17.39
C PHE A 199 2.34 5.78 -17.60
N VAL A 200 3.29 6.30 -16.83
CA VAL A 200 4.69 5.83 -16.86
C VAL A 200 4.76 4.36 -16.43
N MET A 201 4.09 3.97 -15.34
CA MET A 201 4.03 2.57 -14.89
C MET A 201 3.47 1.64 -15.97
N LEU A 202 2.33 1.99 -16.56
CA LEU A 202 1.71 1.21 -17.62
C LEU A 202 2.61 1.10 -18.85
N SER A 203 3.30 2.18 -19.24
CA SER A 203 4.22 2.16 -20.37
C SER A 203 5.40 1.20 -20.14
N GLY A 204 5.95 1.14 -18.92
CA GLY A 204 7.02 0.22 -18.57
C GLY A 204 6.58 -1.24 -18.61
N PHE A 205 5.40 -1.57 -18.07
CA PHE A 205 4.85 -2.92 -18.19
C PHE A 205 4.55 -3.30 -19.64
N MET A 206 3.96 -2.39 -20.43
CA MET A 206 3.65 -2.65 -21.83
C MET A 206 4.92 -2.91 -22.65
N ALA A 207 6.01 -2.17 -22.41
CA ALA A 207 7.29 -2.44 -23.07
C ALA A 207 7.77 -3.88 -22.82
N ILE A 208 7.75 -4.32 -21.55
CA ILE A 208 8.15 -5.68 -21.16
C ILE A 208 7.23 -6.73 -21.76
N LEU A 209 5.91 -6.52 -21.71
CA LEU A 209 4.93 -7.44 -22.29
C LEU A 209 5.14 -7.61 -23.80
N ILE A 210 5.33 -6.52 -24.54
CA ILE A 210 5.51 -6.56 -25.99
C ILE A 210 6.81 -7.30 -26.32
N GLN A 211 7.95 -6.85 -25.79
CA GLN A 211 9.25 -7.43 -26.11
C GLN A 211 9.35 -8.89 -25.67
N GLY A 212 8.97 -9.19 -24.43
CA GLY A 212 9.04 -10.56 -23.92
C GLY A 212 8.11 -11.51 -24.68
N THR A 213 6.92 -11.07 -25.06
CA THR A 213 6.00 -11.89 -25.87
C THR A 213 6.56 -12.16 -27.27
N LEU A 214 7.21 -11.17 -27.90
CA LEU A 214 7.87 -11.35 -29.19
C LEU A 214 9.00 -12.37 -29.10
N LEU A 215 9.82 -12.31 -28.05
CA LEU A 215 10.93 -13.26 -27.83
C LEU A 215 10.46 -14.71 -27.60
N VAL A 216 9.31 -14.90 -26.94
CA VAL A 216 8.72 -16.24 -26.79
C VAL A 216 8.19 -16.77 -28.13
N GLY A 217 7.85 -15.90 -29.08
CA GLY A 217 7.26 -16.25 -30.38
C GLY A 217 5.75 -15.99 -30.47
N GLY A 218 5.23 -15.04 -29.67
CA GLY A 218 3.85 -14.54 -29.75
C GLY A 218 2.97 -14.92 -28.54
N PRO A 219 1.83 -14.23 -28.37
CA PRO A 219 0.98 -14.36 -27.18
C PRO A 219 0.34 -15.74 -27.04
N GLY A 220 -0.02 -16.38 -28.17
CA GLY A 220 -0.57 -17.74 -28.16
C GLY A 220 0.43 -18.77 -27.60
N ARG A 221 1.73 -18.59 -27.85
CA ARG A 221 2.78 -19.47 -27.32
C ARG A 221 3.07 -19.21 -25.84
N VAL A 222 3.03 -17.96 -25.41
CA VAL A 222 3.11 -17.61 -23.98
C VAL A 222 1.99 -18.31 -23.20
N LEU A 223 0.75 -18.20 -23.68
CA LEU A 223 -0.42 -18.79 -23.03
C LEU A 223 -0.38 -20.33 -23.07
N SER A 224 0.06 -20.95 -24.17
CA SER A 224 0.17 -22.42 -24.23
C SER A 224 1.23 -22.96 -23.28
N ILE A 225 2.39 -22.29 -23.17
CA ILE A 225 3.42 -22.64 -22.18
C ILE A 225 2.87 -22.50 -20.76
N ALA A 226 2.19 -21.39 -20.47
CA ALA A 226 1.60 -21.14 -19.16
C ALA A 226 0.53 -22.19 -18.80
N TYR A 227 -0.30 -22.59 -19.76
CA TYR A 227 -1.32 -23.63 -19.58
C TYR A 227 -0.69 -24.99 -19.27
N ASN A 228 0.31 -25.40 -20.06
CA ASN A 228 0.96 -26.70 -19.92
C ASN A 228 1.75 -26.87 -18.60
N HIS A 229 2.15 -25.77 -17.96
CA HIS A 229 2.88 -25.77 -16.68
C HIS A 229 2.01 -25.33 -15.50
N SER A 230 0.69 -25.42 -15.61
CA SER A 230 -0.26 -25.11 -14.53
C SER A 230 -0.17 -23.68 -13.99
N ARG A 231 0.27 -22.73 -14.82
CA ARG A 231 0.32 -21.29 -14.47
C ARG A 231 -1.02 -20.59 -14.73
N ILE A 232 -1.93 -21.21 -15.50
CA ILE A 232 -3.32 -20.79 -15.63
C ILE A 232 -4.17 -21.57 -14.62
N ASN A 233 -4.22 -21.10 -13.36
CA ASN A 233 -4.68 -21.89 -12.22
C ASN A 233 -5.77 -21.22 -11.38
N PHE A 234 -6.79 -20.67 -12.02
CA PHE A 234 -7.89 -19.99 -11.33
C PHE A 234 -8.75 -20.88 -10.42
N GLY A 235 -8.74 -22.21 -10.64
CA GLY A 235 -9.61 -23.18 -9.96
C GLY A 235 -9.17 -23.66 -8.57
N ASP A 236 -8.25 -22.94 -7.90
CA ASP A 236 -7.77 -23.32 -6.56
C ASP A 236 -8.72 -22.86 -5.45
N PHE A 237 -9.74 -23.68 -5.17
CA PHE A 237 -10.77 -23.45 -4.14
C PHE A 237 -10.47 -24.15 -2.80
N ASN A 238 -9.22 -24.51 -2.53
CA ASN A 238 -8.85 -25.16 -1.27
C ASN A 238 -9.08 -24.21 -0.08
N PRO A 239 -9.87 -24.59 0.94
CA PRO A 239 -10.12 -23.76 2.11
C PRO A 239 -8.97 -23.70 3.12
N ASP A 240 -7.87 -24.44 2.92
CA ASP A 240 -6.72 -24.43 3.83
C ASP A 240 -6.13 -23.00 3.98
N PRO A 241 -6.17 -22.39 5.18
CA PRO A 241 -5.69 -21.03 5.41
C PRO A 241 -4.15 -20.90 5.40
N ARG A 242 -3.43 -22.03 5.38
CA ARG A 242 -1.95 -22.08 5.32
C ARG A 242 -1.43 -21.90 3.90
N SER A 243 -2.25 -22.25 2.89
CA SER A 243 -1.89 -21.98 1.50
C SER A 243 -1.79 -20.48 1.27
N ARG A 244 -0.68 -20.03 0.68
CA ARG A 244 -0.40 -18.60 0.48
C ARG A 244 -1.50 -17.95 -0.35
N TYR A 245 -1.93 -18.64 -1.42
CA TYR A 245 -2.91 -18.16 -2.39
C TYR A 245 -3.92 -19.23 -2.74
N THR A 246 -5.16 -19.00 -2.34
CA THR A 246 -6.39 -19.71 -2.73
C THR A 246 -7.49 -18.69 -2.97
N PHE A 247 -8.58 -19.11 -3.63
CA PHE A 247 -9.76 -18.27 -3.79
C PHE A 247 -10.21 -17.64 -2.45
N TRP A 248 -10.23 -18.43 -1.36
CA TRP A 248 -10.66 -17.98 -0.03
C TRP A 248 -9.71 -16.98 0.61
N THR A 249 -8.40 -17.19 0.49
CA THR A 249 -7.40 -16.25 1.05
C THR A 249 -7.51 -14.87 0.43
N PHE A 250 -7.77 -14.77 -0.88
CA PHE A 250 -7.99 -13.50 -1.56
C PHE A 250 -9.37 -12.91 -1.24
N LEU A 251 -10.40 -13.74 -1.22
CA LEU A 251 -11.77 -13.30 -0.96
C LEU A 251 -11.93 -12.73 0.45
N PHE A 252 -11.47 -13.43 1.49
CA PHE A 252 -11.65 -12.98 2.88
C PHE A 252 -10.46 -12.19 3.41
N GLY A 253 -9.25 -12.75 3.32
CA GLY A 253 -8.02 -12.10 3.76
C GLY A 253 -7.73 -10.84 2.94
N GLY A 254 -7.70 -10.99 1.62
CA GLY A 254 -7.50 -9.87 0.69
C GLY A 254 -8.51 -8.74 0.88
N THR A 255 -9.82 -9.05 0.95
CA THR A 255 -10.86 -8.02 1.17
C THR A 255 -10.62 -7.23 2.46
N LEU A 256 -10.33 -7.89 3.59
CA LEU A 256 -10.11 -7.17 4.86
C LEU A 256 -8.80 -6.37 4.88
N VAL A 257 -7.72 -6.90 4.29
CA VAL A 257 -6.46 -6.15 4.13
C VAL A 257 -6.71 -4.88 3.32
N TRP A 258 -7.36 -4.98 2.15
CA TRP A 258 -7.65 -3.82 1.33
C TRP A 258 -8.67 -2.87 1.97
N LEU A 259 -9.66 -3.40 2.70
CA LEU A 259 -10.61 -2.58 3.43
C LEU A 259 -9.92 -1.75 4.53
N SER A 260 -8.88 -2.28 5.17
CA SER A 260 -8.09 -1.50 6.13
C SER A 260 -7.34 -0.35 5.44
N MET A 261 -6.94 -0.54 4.19
CA MET A 261 -6.17 0.42 3.40
C MET A 261 -7.03 1.49 2.73
N TYR A 262 -8.24 1.19 2.27
CA TYR A 262 -9.13 2.16 1.62
C TYR A 262 -10.22 2.69 2.56
N GLY A 263 -10.68 1.85 3.49
CA GLY A 263 -11.77 2.18 4.40
C GLY A 263 -11.38 3.21 5.45
N VAL A 264 -10.21 3.07 6.06
CA VAL A 264 -9.86 3.82 7.29
C VAL A 264 -8.47 4.47 7.27
N ASN A 265 -7.60 4.08 6.35
CA ASN A 265 -6.26 4.66 6.23
C ASN A 265 -6.36 6.12 5.77
N GLN A 266 -5.74 7.01 6.54
CA GLN A 266 -5.74 8.44 6.26
C GLN A 266 -5.35 8.77 4.81
N ALA A 267 -4.32 8.12 4.27
CA ALA A 267 -3.82 8.40 2.93
C ALA A 267 -4.90 8.29 1.84
N GLN A 268 -5.71 7.24 1.90
CA GLN A 268 -6.77 7.02 0.92
C GLN A 268 -8.01 7.83 1.24
N VAL A 269 -8.37 7.92 2.53
CA VAL A 269 -9.53 8.71 2.95
C VAL A 269 -9.40 10.16 2.52
N GLN A 270 -8.24 10.75 2.77
CA GLN A 270 -7.96 12.14 2.44
C GLN A 270 -8.09 12.44 0.94
N ARG A 271 -7.85 11.46 0.07
CA ARG A 271 -7.94 11.61 -1.40
C ARG A 271 -9.37 11.60 -1.88
N TYR A 272 -10.18 10.61 -1.50
CA TYR A 272 -11.57 10.57 -1.98
C TYR A 272 -12.44 11.66 -1.34
N VAL A 273 -12.13 12.14 -0.13
CA VAL A 273 -12.81 13.32 0.45
C VAL A 273 -12.41 14.64 -0.21
N ALA A 274 -11.35 14.66 -1.03
CA ALA A 274 -10.98 15.82 -1.85
C ALA A 274 -11.88 15.99 -3.10
N CYS A 275 -12.79 15.04 -3.36
CA CYS A 275 -13.76 15.15 -4.44
C CYS A 275 -14.83 16.22 -4.15
N LYS A 276 -15.43 16.77 -5.22
CA LYS A 276 -16.51 17.77 -5.15
C LYS A 276 -17.78 17.29 -4.47
N THR A 277 -18.15 16.03 -4.69
CA THR A 277 -19.38 15.45 -4.16
C THR A 277 -19.14 14.03 -3.66
N GLU A 278 -19.99 13.56 -2.75
CA GLU A 278 -19.96 12.16 -2.28
C GLU A 278 -20.09 11.18 -3.46
N LYS A 279 -20.88 11.53 -4.48
CA LYS A 279 -21.06 10.73 -5.70
C LYS A 279 -19.76 10.67 -6.53
N GLU A 280 -19.06 11.78 -6.67
CA GLU A 280 -17.75 11.81 -7.32
C GLU A 280 -16.71 11.00 -6.51
N ALA A 281 -16.73 11.07 -5.18
CA ALA A 281 -15.86 10.26 -4.33
C ALA A 281 -16.11 8.74 -4.51
N LYS A 282 -17.38 8.32 -4.59
CA LYS A 282 -17.77 6.93 -4.89
C LYS A 282 -17.34 6.51 -6.30
N ARG A 283 -17.49 7.40 -7.29
CA ARG A 283 -16.98 7.17 -8.66
C ARG A 283 -15.46 7.06 -8.69
N ALA A 284 -14.74 7.84 -7.88
CA ALA A 284 -13.29 7.77 -7.79
C ALA A 284 -12.81 6.39 -7.31
N LEU A 285 -13.50 5.79 -6.32
CA LEU A 285 -13.22 4.41 -5.90
C LEU A 285 -13.47 3.37 -7.00
N LEU A 286 -14.48 3.59 -7.86
CA LEU A 286 -14.71 2.70 -9.00
C LEU A 286 -13.63 2.86 -10.08
N VAL A 287 -13.24 4.10 -10.40
CA VAL A 287 -12.11 4.38 -11.30
C VAL A 287 -10.83 3.74 -10.74
N ASN A 288 -10.62 3.84 -9.43
CA ASN A 288 -9.50 3.19 -8.76
C ASN A 288 -9.49 1.67 -8.99
N GLN A 289 -10.64 1.03 -8.85
CA GLN A 289 -10.76 -0.41 -9.07
C GLN A 289 -10.39 -0.81 -10.49
N VAL A 290 -10.82 -0.03 -11.49
CA VAL A 290 -10.45 -0.28 -12.89
C VAL A 290 -8.95 -0.07 -13.10
N GLY A 291 -8.38 1.01 -12.56
CA GLY A 291 -6.95 1.30 -12.64
C GLY A 291 -6.08 0.19 -12.03
N LEU A 292 -6.42 -0.27 -10.82
CA LEU A 292 -5.73 -1.38 -10.17
C LEU A 292 -5.84 -2.68 -10.97
N PHE A 293 -7.03 -3.01 -11.49
CA PHE A 293 -7.22 -4.20 -12.31
C PHE A 293 -6.31 -4.19 -13.53
N VAL A 294 -6.21 -3.05 -14.24
CA VAL A 294 -5.31 -2.91 -15.40
C VAL A 294 -3.85 -3.06 -14.99
N ILE A 295 -3.39 -2.34 -13.97
CA ILE A 295 -1.99 -2.37 -13.52
C ILE A 295 -1.60 -3.79 -13.05
N VAL A 296 -2.42 -4.43 -12.21
CA VAL A 296 -2.17 -5.79 -11.71
C VAL A 296 -2.20 -6.81 -12.84
N SER A 297 -3.13 -6.69 -13.79
CA SER A 297 -3.19 -7.59 -14.95
C SER A 297 -1.96 -7.47 -15.83
N CYS A 298 -1.47 -6.25 -16.08
CA CYS A 298 -0.21 -6.03 -16.80
C CYS A 298 0.99 -6.63 -16.05
N ALA A 299 1.07 -6.44 -14.73
CA ALA A 299 2.14 -6.99 -13.90
C ALA A 299 2.11 -8.54 -13.87
N VAL A 300 0.94 -9.14 -13.69
CA VAL A 300 0.77 -10.61 -13.76
C VAL A 300 1.15 -11.11 -15.14
N GLY A 301 0.73 -10.42 -16.21
CA GLY A 301 1.13 -10.73 -17.58
C GLY A 301 2.65 -10.74 -17.76
N CYS A 302 3.37 -9.75 -17.20
CA CYS A 302 4.83 -9.72 -17.21
C CYS A 302 5.42 -10.96 -16.53
N GLY A 303 4.85 -11.35 -15.38
CA GLY A 303 5.27 -12.57 -14.66
C GLY A 303 5.07 -13.86 -15.45
N ILE A 304 3.97 -13.96 -16.22
CA ILE A 304 3.71 -15.12 -17.09
C ILE A 304 4.64 -15.15 -18.30
N VAL A 305 4.90 -14.00 -18.94
CA VAL A 305 5.88 -13.88 -20.02
C VAL A 305 7.28 -14.26 -19.54
N MET A 306 7.66 -13.77 -18.35
CA MET A 306 8.91 -14.11 -17.69
C MET A 306 9.02 -15.60 -17.42
N PHE A 307 7.95 -16.24 -16.93
CA PHE A 307 7.93 -17.70 -16.77
C PHE A 307 8.10 -18.42 -18.10
N ALA A 308 7.43 -17.97 -19.17
CA ALA A 308 7.54 -18.60 -20.47
C ALA A 308 8.96 -18.53 -21.06
N LEU A 309 9.70 -17.45 -20.79
CA LEU A 309 11.10 -17.27 -21.19
C LEU A 309 12.06 -18.16 -20.38
N TYR A 310 11.83 -18.27 -19.07
CA TYR A 310 12.74 -18.95 -18.14
C TYR A 310 12.25 -20.33 -17.66
N LYS A 311 11.25 -20.92 -18.32
CA LYS A 311 10.61 -22.18 -17.90
C LYS A 311 11.59 -23.35 -17.68
N ASP A 312 12.66 -23.38 -18.48
CA ASP A 312 13.69 -24.43 -18.48
C ASP A 312 14.95 -24.03 -17.68
N CYS A 313 15.07 -22.74 -17.36
CA CYS A 313 16.21 -22.18 -16.65
C CYS A 313 15.75 -21.08 -15.70
N ASP A 314 15.24 -21.50 -14.53
CA ASP A 314 14.82 -20.59 -13.47
C ASP A 314 16.04 -19.85 -12.90
N PRO A 315 16.11 -18.51 -13.01
CA PRO A 315 17.27 -17.75 -12.59
C PRO A 315 17.52 -17.75 -11.07
N LEU A 316 16.47 -17.96 -10.26
CA LEU A 316 16.62 -18.07 -8.80
C LEU A 316 17.23 -19.41 -8.42
N LEU A 317 16.74 -20.50 -9.02
CA LEU A 317 17.28 -21.84 -8.76
C LEU A 317 18.70 -22.01 -9.32
N ALA A 318 19.01 -21.34 -10.42
CA ALA A 318 20.35 -21.35 -11.02
C ALA A 318 21.38 -20.46 -10.28
N GLY A 319 20.93 -19.65 -9.31
CA GLY A 319 21.79 -18.74 -8.54
C GLY A 319 22.17 -17.44 -9.25
N TYR A 320 21.55 -17.11 -10.39
CA TYR A 320 21.73 -15.82 -11.07
C TYR A 320 21.13 -14.65 -10.27
N ILE A 321 20.06 -14.92 -9.51
CA ILE A 321 19.44 -13.98 -8.57
C ILE A 321 19.36 -14.59 -7.18
N SER A 322 19.36 -13.76 -6.13
CA SER A 322 19.33 -14.21 -4.73
C SER A 322 17.95 -14.08 -4.09
N ALA A 323 17.03 -13.32 -4.69
CA ALA A 323 15.71 -13.06 -4.14
C ALA A 323 14.63 -12.99 -5.24
N PRO A 324 13.37 -13.37 -4.95
CA PRO A 324 12.28 -13.30 -5.93
C PRO A 324 12.05 -11.89 -6.51
N ASP A 325 12.23 -10.83 -5.73
CA ASP A 325 11.98 -9.46 -6.21
C ASP A 325 12.97 -9.01 -7.32
N GLN A 326 14.05 -9.79 -7.54
CA GLN A 326 15.06 -9.54 -8.58
C GLN A 326 14.73 -10.17 -9.93
N TYR A 327 13.65 -10.95 -10.04
CA TYR A 327 13.22 -11.53 -11.31
C TYR A 327 12.98 -10.49 -12.41
N MET A 328 12.23 -9.43 -12.09
CA MET A 328 11.90 -8.37 -13.07
C MET A 328 13.12 -7.56 -13.52
N PRO A 329 13.98 -7.05 -12.61
CA PRO A 329 15.23 -6.41 -13.01
C PRO A 329 16.11 -7.30 -13.89
N TYR A 330 16.24 -8.59 -13.54
CA TYR A 330 16.99 -9.55 -14.34
C TYR A 330 16.40 -9.69 -15.76
N LEU A 331 15.08 -9.89 -15.86
CA LEU A 331 14.39 -9.99 -17.14
C LEU A 331 14.63 -8.74 -18.01
N VAL A 332 14.48 -7.54 -17.46
CA VAL A 332 14.64 -6.28 -18.20
C VAL A 332 16.06 -6.14 -18.74
N LEU A 333 17.06 -6.44 -17.92
CA LEU A 333 18.47 -6.42 -18.34
C LEU A 333 18.79 -7.49 -19.38
N ASP A 334 18.01 -8.58 -19.46
CA ASP A 334 18.21 -9.65 -20.43
C ASP A 334 17.53 -9.34 -21.77
N ILE A 335 16.26 -8.93 -21.76
CA ILE A 335 15.46 -8.76 -22.99
C ILE A 335 15.70 -7.42 -23.71
N PHE A 336 16.27 -6.43 -23.02
CA PHE A 336 16.55 -5.09 -23.56
C PHE A 336 18.05 -4.76 -23.71
N LYS A 337 18.92 -5.77 -23.73
CA LYS A 337 20.38 -5.58 -23.93
C LYS A 337 20.73 -4.70 -25.14
N SER A 338 19.93 -4.74 -26.20
CA SER A 338 20.14 -4.01 -27.45
C SER A 338 19.26 -2.76 -27.62
N CYS A 339 18.45 -2.40 -26.62
CA CYS A 339 17.47 -1.31 -26.72
C CYS A 339 17.76 -0.22 -25.67
N PRO A 340 18.66 0.73 -25.95
CA PRO A 340 19.01 1.79 -25.01
C PRO A 340 17.77 2.63 -24.65
N GLY A 341 17.67 3.06 -23.39
CA GLY A 341 16.57 3.88 -22.87
C GLY A 341 15.39 3.08 -22.27
N VAL A 342 15.18 1.83 -22.69
CA VAL A 342 14.08 0.99 -22.16
C VAL A 342 14.36 0.48 -20.74
N PRO A 343 15.59 0.07 -20.37
CA PRO A 343 15.94 -0.15 -18.97
C PRO A 343 15.68 1.10 -18.10
N GLY A 344 15.98 2.30 -18.61
CA GLY A 344 15.62 3.57 -17.98
C GLY A 344 14.12 3.78 -17.82
N LEU A 345 13.31 3.37 -18.80
CA LEU A 345 11.85 3.37 -18.69
C LEU A 345 11.34 2.41 -17.60
N PHE A 346 11.96 1.24 -17.45
CA PHE A 346 11.62 0.32 -16.35
C PHE A 346 11.98 0.90 -14.99
N LEU A 347 13.16 1.52 -14.85
CA LEU A 347 13.52 2.26 -13.64
C LEU A 347 12.50 3.37 -13.37
N ALA A 348 12.10 4.12 -14.40
CA ALA A 348 11.07 5.15 -14.29
C ALA A 348 9.71 4.56 -13.84
N CYS A 349 9.33 3.37 -14.31
CA CYS A 349 8.13 2.65 -13.87
C CYS A 349 8.22 2.30 -12.36
N ALA A 350 9.30 1.66 -11.92
CA ALA A 350 9.47 1.28 -10.52
C ALA A 350 9.48 2.51 -9.58
N TYR A 351 10.22 3.56 -9.94
CA TYR A 351 10.28 4.79 -9.16
C TYR A 351 8.99 5.58 -9.19
N SER A 352 8.23 5.59 -10.29
CA SER A 352 6.91 6.23 -10.36
C SER A 352 5.98 5.67 -9.29
N GLY A 353 5.97 4.35 -9.11
CA GLY A 353 5.23 3.70 -8.03
C GLY A 353 5.69 4.15 -6.64
N THR A 354 7.00 4.12 -6.38
CA THR A 354 7.56 4.56 -5.08
C THR A 354 7.30 6.03 -4.79
N LEU A 355 7.44 6.92 -5.77
CA LEU A 355 7.22 8.36 -5.61
C LEU A 355 5.74 8.66 -5.32
N SER A 356 4.82 7.98 -6.01
CA SER A 356 3.38 8.11 -5.72
C SER A 356 3.04 7.68 -4.30
N THR A 357 3.55 6.51 -3.87
CA THR A 357 3.33 6.01 -2.52
C THR A 357 3.95 6.91 -1.45
N ALA A 358 5.19 7.34 -1.65
CA ALA A 358 5.90 8.17 -0.68
C ALA A 358 5.26 9.56 -0.54
N SER A 359 4.90 10.23 -1.64
CA SER A 359 4.24 11.53 -1.60
C SER A 359 2.87 11.44 -0.92
N THR A 360 2.12 10.37 -1.20
CA THR A 360 0.86 10.06 -0.51
C THR A 360 1.05 9.95 1.00
N SER A 361 2.00 9.13 1.44
CA SER A 361 2.31 8.91 2.86
C SER A 361 2.76 10.21 3.54
N ILE A 362 3.65 10.98 2.91
CA ILE A 362 4.16 12.25 3.45
C ILE A 362 3.01 13.24 3.64
N ASN A 363 2.16 13.42 2.62
CA ASN A 363 1.02 14.34 2.72
C ASN A 363 0.02 13.92 3.80
N ALA A 364 -0.24 12.62 3.94
CA ALA A 364 -1.15 12.09 4.96
C ALA A 364 -0.58 12.21 6.38
N MET A 365 0.71 11.91 6.59
CA MET A 365 1.42 12.11 7.86
C MET A 365 1.44 13.59 8.27
N ALA A 366 1.66 14.49 7.31
CA ALA A 366 1.59 15.93 7.55
C ALA A 366 0.19 16.35 8.02
N ALA A 367 -0.87 15.83 7.39
CA ALA A 367 -2.25 16.14 7.76
C ALA A 367 -2.57 15.68 9.20
N VAL A 368 -2.29 14.42 9.55
CA VAL A 368 -2.60 13.89 10.88
C VAL A 368 -1.76 14.53 11.97
N THR A 369 -0.48 14.83 11.71
CA THR A 369 0.36 15.52 12.69
C THR A 369 -0.21 16.91 12.99
N VAL A 370 -0.61 17.64 11.95
CA VAL A 370 -1.20 18.97 12.09
C VAL A 370 -2.53 18.91 12.85
N GLU A 371 -3.46 18.08 12.41
CA GLU A 371 -4.81 18.03 12.97
C GLU A 371 -4.86 17.41 14.38
N ASP A 372 -4.09 16.35 14.62
CA ASP A 372 -4.21 15.52 15.83
C ASP A 372 -3.18 15.87 16.91
N LEU A 373 -1.98 16.37 16.55
CA LEU A 373 -0.91 16.65 17.51
C LEU A 373 -0.67 18.15 17.72
N ILE A 374 -0.67 18.94 16.64
CA ILE A 374 -0.32 20.37 16.73
C ILE A 374 -1.53 21.21 17.12
N LYS A 375 -2.62 21.18 16.32
CA LYS A 375 -3.80 22.03 16.58
C LYS A 375 -4.40 21.86 17.98
N PRO A 376 -4.51 20.65 18.55
CA PRO A 376 -5.10 20.49 19.88
C PRO A 376 -4.24 21.04 21.02
N ASN A 377 -2.93 21.19 20.80
CA ASN A 377 -1.97 21.66 21.81
C ASN A 377 -1.53 23.12 21.56
N MET A 378 -1.69 23.63 20.34
CA MET A 378 -1.29 24.99 19.93
C MET A 378 -2.36 25.64 19.01
N PRO A 379 -3.52 26.04 19.55
CA PRO A 379 -4.66 26.55 18.77
C PRO A 379 -4.44 27.94 18.14
N THR A 380 -3.41 28.69 18.55
CA THR A 380 -3.14 30.08 18.14
C THR A 380 -2.16 30.22 16.97
N LEU A 381 -1.69 29.12 16.38
CA LEU A 381 -0.76 29.18 15.25
C LEU A 381 -1.46 29.57 13.94
N SER A 382 -0.95 30.63 13.30
CA SER A 382 -1.39 31.05 11.97
C SER A 382 -1.34 29.88 10.97
N PRO A 383 -2.34 29.74 10.08
CA PRO A 383 -2.38 28.66 9.09
C PRO A 383 -1.11 28.57 8.22
N ARG A 384 -0.41 29.69 8.00
CA ARG A 384 0.86 29.74 7.27
C ARG A 384 2.04 29.17 8.07
N LYS A 385 2.07 29.35 9.39
CA LYS A 385 3.09 28.76 10.28
C LYS A 385 2.84 27.27 10.46
N LEU A 386 1.58 26.84 10.50
CA LEU A 386 1.20 25.43 10.58
C LEU A 386 1.60 24.65 9.32
N ALA A 387 1.43 25.26 8.14
CA ALA A 387 1.93 24.73 6.88
C ALA A 387 3.48 24.71 6.79
N LEU A 388 4.18 25.58 7.54
CA LEU A 388 5.65 25.59 7.64
C LEU A 388 6.16 24.51 8.61
N VAL A 389 5.46 24.28 9.72
CA VAL A 389 5.78 23.19 10.65
C VAL A 389 5.50 21.83 10.01
N SER A 390 4.43 21.70 9.22
CA SER A 390 4.17 20.47 8.44
C SER A 390 5.22 20.22 7.35
N LYS A 391 5.86 21.27 6.82
CA LYS A 391 7.01 21.16 5.90
C LYS A 391 8.29 20.73 6.60
N GLY A 392 8.46 21.05 7.88
CA GLY A 392 9.62 20.68 8.69
C GLY A 392 9.55 19.27 9.30
N LEU A 393 8.41 18.60 9.22
CA LEU A 393 8.15 17.29 9.83
C LEU A 393 8.12 16.13 8.83
N SER A 394 8.73 16.30 7.65
CA SER A 394 9.02 15.16 6.77
C SER A 394 10.08 14.28 7.44
N PRO A 395 9.77 13.01 7.78
CA PRO A 395 10.70 12.15 8.48
C PRO A 395 11.90 11.83 7.58
N SER A 396 13.08 11.83 8.18
CA SER A 396 14.27 11.18 7.60
C SER A 396 13.97 9.69 7.37
N PRO A 397 14.45 9.08 6.27
CA PRO A 397 14.18 7.67 6.01
C PRO A 397 14.87 6.81 7.10
N PRO A 398 14.13 5.96 7.85
CA PRO A 398 14.74 5.04 8.79
C PRO A 398 15.51 3.96 8.03
N VAL A 399 16.79 3.82 8.38
CA VAL A 399 17.82 2.97 7.74
C VAL A 399 17.67 1.48 8.05
N LEU A 400 16.77 1.12 8.95
CA LEU A 400 16.66 -0.25 9.44
C LEU A 400 15.27 -0.76 9.13
N LEU A 401 15.12 -1.53 8.05
CA LEU A 401 14.15 -2.64 7.95
C LEU A 401 14.24 -3.30 6.57
N ARG A 402 14.74 -4.54 6.57
CA ARG A 402 14.76 -5.42 5.41
C ARG A 402 13.53 -6.32 5.50
N GLN A 403 12.63 -6.20 4.51
CA GLN A 403 11.53 -7.13 4.18
C GLN A 403 10.19 -6.99 4.96
N GLY A 404 9.05 -7.03 4.24
CA GLY A 404 7.71 -7.25 4.82
C GLY A 404 6.63 -6.16 4.67
N SER A 405 6.54 -5.42 3.55
CA SER A 405 5.64 -4.25 3.43
C SER A 405 4.14 -4.52 3.66
N PHE A 406 3.58 -5.60 3.09
CA PHE A 406 2.17 -5.98 3.34
C PHE A 406 1.95 -6.54 4.74
N THR A 407 2.92 -7.27 5.26
CA THR A 407 2.87 -7.83 6.62
C THR A 407 2.80 -6.70 7.64
N VAL A 408 3.70 -5.71 7.53
CA VAL A 408 3.73 -4.54 8.42
C VAL A 408 2.42 -3.75 8.35
N MET A 409 1.92 -3.50 7.14
CA MET A 409 0.69 -2.75 6.96
C MET A 409 -0.55 -3.52 7.43
N GLY A 410 -0.63 -4.84 7.17
CA GLY A 410 -1.73 -5.68 7.65
C GLY A 410 -1.76 -5.80 9.17
N VAL A 411 -0.60 -6.03 9.80
CA VAL A 411 -0.45 -6.18 11.26
C VAL A 411 -0.86 -4.91 12.00
N ILE A 412 -0.50 -3.74 11.48
CA ILE A 412 -0.80 -2.47 12.14
C ILE A 412 -2.19 -1.94 11.74
N SER A 413 -2.60 -2.09 10.48
CA SER A 413 -3.87 -1.52 9.98
C SER A 413 -5.08 -2.38 10.29
N GLY A 414 -4.92 -3.70 10.45
CA GLY A 414 -6.01 -4.61 10.80
C GLY A 414 -6.70 -4.25 12.13
N PRO A 415 -5.96 -4.16 13.25
CA PRO A 415 -6.53 -3.74 14.53
C PRO A 415 -7.20 -2.37 14.45
N LEU A 416 -6.61 -1.44 13.70
CA LEU A 416 -7.16 -0.11 13.50
C LEU A 416 -8.52 -0.16 12.76
N LEU A 417 -8.63 -0.97 11.69
CA LEU A 417 -9.91 -1.24 11.03
C LEU A 417 -10.94 -1.80 12.03
N GLY A 418 -10.53 -2.73 12.90
CA GLY A 418 -11.37 -3.27 13.97
C GLY A 418 -11.92 -2.18 14.89
N ALA A 419 -11.10 -1.20 15.28
CA ALA A 419 -11.53 -0.06 16.10
C ALA A 419 -12.57 0.83 15.40
N PHE A 420 -12.40 1.08 14.10
CA PHE A 420 -13.41 1.82 13.31
C PHE A 420 -14.71 1.03 13.16
N ILE A 421 -14.64 -0.29 12.93
CA ILE A 421 -15.82 -1.16 12.87
C ILE A 421 -16.58 -1.12 14.20
N LEU A 422 -15.88 -1.26 15.32
CA LEU A 422 -16.44 -1.10 16.67
C LEU A 422 -17.10 0.26 16.87
N GLY A 423 -16.46 1.34 16.38
CA GLY A 423 -17.00 2.69 16.48
C GLY A 423 -18.27 2.90 15.66
N MET A 424 -18.26 2.48 14.40
CA MET A 424 -19.32 2.79 13.43
C MET A 424 -20.57 1.94 13.64
N PHE A 425 -20.40 0.65 13.93
CA PHE A 425 -21.50 -0.32 13.86
C PHE A 425 -21.95 -0.85 15.22
N PHE A 426 -21.14 -0.74 16.28
CA PHE A 426 -21.46 -1.32 17.58
C PHE A 426 -21.78 -0.23 18.62
N PRO A 427 -23.08 -0.03 18.94
CA PRO A 427 -23.50 0.99 19.92
C PRO A 427 -22.99 0.69 21.33
N THR A 428 -22.80 -0.59 21.65
CA THR A 428 -22.39 -1.04 22.98
C THR A 428 -20.91 -0.85 23.27
N CYS A 429 -20.10 -0.53 22.25
CA CYS A 429 -18.66 -0.43 22.43
C CYS A 429 -18.27 0.83 23.22
N ASN A 430 -17.40 0.68 24.22
CA ASN A 430 -16.87 1.76 25.04
C ASN A 430 -15.36 1.96 24.83
N THR A 431 -14.81 3.05 25.37
CA THR A 431 -13.39 3.42 25.24
C THR A 431 -12.43 2.31 25.70
N LEU A 432 -12.74 1.65 26.82
CA LEU A 432 -11.90 0.56 27.32
C LEU A 432 -11.93 -0.65 26.39
N GLY A 433 -13.10 -0.94 25.81
CA GLY A 433 -13.25 -2.01 24.85
C GLY A 433 -12.41 -1.79 23.61
N VAL A 434 -12.43 -0.59 23.05
CA VAL A 434 -11.56 -0.26 21.91
C VAL A 434 -10.09 -0.40 22.26
N PHE A 435 -9.65 0.09 23.42
CA PHE A 435 -8.24 -0.04 23.84
C PHE A 435 -7.79 -1.48 24.01
N SER A 436 -8.59 -2.29 24.72
CA SER A 436 -8.28 -3.71 24.92
C SER A 436 -8.30 -4.49 23.61
N GLY A 437 -9.26 -4.20 22.73
CA GLY A 437 -9.33 -4.77 21.38
C GLY A 437 -8.13 -4.38 20.52
N LEU A 438 -7.76 -3.10 20.48
CA LEU A 438 -6.58 -2.63 19.74
C LEU A 438 -5.30 -3.29 20.26
N GLY A 439 -5.12 -3.33 21.58
CA GLY A 439 -3.95 -3.93 22.22
C GLY A 439 -3.82 -5.42 21.89
N LEU A 440 -4.88 -6.21 22.11
CA LEU A 440 -4.81 -7.65 21.86
C LEU A 440 -4.73 -7.97 20.36
N GLY A 441 -5.46 -7.24 19.52
CA GLY A 441 -5.42 -7.46 18.08
C GLY A 441 -4.06 -7.13 17.47
N PHE A 442 -3.40 -6.08 17.95
CA PHE A 442 -2.03 -5.76 17.58
C PHE A 442 -1.06 -6.83 18.05
N LEU A 443 -1.12 -7.24 19.32
CA LEU A 443 -0.24 -8.28 19.87
C LEU A 443 -0.36 -9.61 19.13
N LEU A 444 -1.59 -10.04 18.83
CA LEU A 444 -1.84 -11.30 18.12
C LEU A 444 -1.35 -11.25 16.67
N SER A 445 -1.61 -10.14 15.97
CA SER A 445 -1.13 -9.97 14.59
C SER A 445 0.39 -9.86 14.53
N PHE A 446 0.99 -9.16 15.49
CA PHE A 446 2.44 -9.00 15.58
C PHE A 446 3.12 -10.33 15.93
N TRP A 447 2.58 -11.08 16.89
CA TRP A 447 3.04 -12.42 17.24
C TRP A 447 3.05 -13.35 16.02
N LEU A 448 1.94 -13.36 15.27
CA LEU A 448 1.81 -14.20 14.08
C LEU A 448 2.78 -13.78 12.97
N ALA A 449 2.95 -12.48 12.74
CA ALA A 449 3.88 -11.98 11.74
C ALA A 449 5.33 -12.33 12.08
N VAL A 450 5.76 -12.14 13.34
CA VAL A 450 7.10 -12.52 13.79
C VAL A 450 7.29 -14.03 13.67
N GLY A 451 6.32 -14.83 14.13
CA GLY A 451 6.34 -16.29 14.01
C GLY A 451 6.48 -16.77 12.56
N GLY A 452 5.67 -16.25 11.64
CA GLY A 452 5.74 -16.59 10.22
C GLY A 452 7.03 -16.13 9.51
N THR A 453 7.69 -15.08 10.02
CA THR A 453 9.02 -14.66 9.50
C THR A 453 10.17 -15.51 10.03
N LEU A 454 10.11 -15.93 11.30
CA LEU A 454 11.14 -16.77 11.92
C LEU A 454 11.03 -18.23 11.49
N TYR A 455 9.81 -18.71 11.26
CA TYR A 455 9.50 -20.08 10.87
C TYR A 455 8.68 -20.09 9.57
N PRO A 456 9.30 -19.78 8.41
CA PRO A 456 8.58 -19.66 7.15
C PRO A 456 8.04 -21.01 6.66
N PRO A 457 6.78 -21.10 6.21
CA PRO A 457 6.21 -22.37 5.74
C PRO A 457 7.01 -22.96 4.56
N SER A 458 6.90 -24.28 4.38
CA SER A 458 7.53 -24.97 3.26
C SER A 458 7.02 -24.47 1.90
N ALA A 459 7.81 -24.66 0.84
CA ALA A 459 7.40 -24.28 -0.51
C ALA A 459 6.12 -25.03 -0.97
N SER A 460 5.95 -26.28 -0.53
CA SER A 460 4.74 -27.07 -0.78
C SER A 460 3.53 -26.53 -0.03
N THR A 461 3.67 -26.18 1.26
CA THR A 461 2.59 -25.58 2.05
C THR A 461 2.18 -24.22 1.49
N MET A 462 3.13 -23.41 1.02
CA MET A 462 2.81 -22.15 0.34
C MET A 462 2.14 -22.34 -1.03
N GLY A 463 2.20 -23.54 -1.62
CA GLY A 463 1.67 -23.82 -2.95
C GLY A 463 2.52 -23.25 -4.09
N VAL A 464 3.85 -23.20 -3.94
CA VAL A 464 4.78 -22.80 -5.00
C VAL A 464 4.72 -23.83 -6.13
N LEU A 465 4.49 -23.38 -7.36
CA LEU A 465 4.43 -24.27 -8.53
C LEU A 465 5.85 -24.65 -8.98
N PRO A 466 6.05 -25.87 -9.54
CA PRO A 466 7.37 -26.35 -9.96
C PRO A 466 8.08 -25.45 -10.98
N SER A 467 9.39 -25.30 -10.82
CA SER A 467 10.30 -24.70 -11.79
C SER A 467 11.60 -25.52 -11.90
N TYR A 468 12.34 -25.33 -12.99
CA TYR A 468 13.49 -26.17 -13.35
C TYR A 468 14.71 -25.30 -13.67
N ALA A 469 15.90 -25.78 -13.29
CA ALA A 469 17.19 -25.14 -13.60
C ALA A 469 18.14 -26.05 -14.39
N GLY A 470 17.68 -27.25 -14.77
CA GLY A 470 18.55 -28.30 -15.33
C GLY A 470 19.13 -27.99 -16.72
N LEU A 471 18.60 -26.98 -17.41
CA LEU A 471 19.06 -26.55 -18.74
C LEU A 471 19.75 -25.18 -18.70
N CYS A 472 20.11 -24.69 -17.51
CA CYS A 472 20.87 -23.45 -17.37
C CYS A 472 22.34 -23.64 -17.80
N PRO A 473 22.96 -22.63 -18.45
CA PRO A 473 24.41 -22.58 -18.59
C PRO A 473 25.08 -22.69 -17.21
N LEU A 474 26.20 -23.43 -17.12
CA LEU A 474 26.98 -23.53 -15.89
C LEU A 474 27.43 -22.12 -15.46
N PHE A 475 26.92 -21.65 -14.34
CA PHE A 475 27.44 -20.47 -13.69
C PHE A 475 28.86 -20.79 -13.18
N ASN A 476 29.86 -20.06 -13.67
CA ASN A 476 31.29 -20.31 -13.41
C ASN A 476 31.72 -19.94 -11.98
N ALA A 477 30.84 -20.12 -11.00
CA ALA A 477 31.15 -19.96 -9.60
C ALA A 477 31.46 -21.34 -9.03
N SER A 478 32.72 -21.56 -8.67
CA SER A 478 33.20 -22.70 -7.90
C SER A 478 32.64 -22.66 -6.47
N TRP A 479 31.34 -22.93 -6.35
CA TRP A 479 30.67 -23.23 -5.09
C TRP A 479 29.92 -24.53 -5.31
N GLY A 480 30.27 -25.55 -4.52
CA GLY A 480 29.62 -26.85 -4.59
C GLY A 480 28.12 -26.67 -4.52
N VAL A 481 27.43 -27.03 -5.61
CA VAL A 481 25.98 -27.16 -5.64
C VAL A 481 25.66 -28.35 -4.75
N THR A 482 25.44 -28.10 -3.47
CA THR A 482 24.61 -29.02 -2.69
C THR A 482 23.22 -28.94 -3.32
N PRO A 483 22.62 -30.07 -3.75
CA PRO A 483 21.21 -30.08 -4.11
C PRO A 483 20.43 -29.50 -2.93
N PRO A 484 19.27 -28.85 -3.14
CA PRO A 484 18.42 -28.43 -2.04
C PRO A 484 18.22 -29.66 -1.16
N SER A 485 18.82 -29.62 0.02
CA SER A 485 18.76 -30.71 0.98
C SER A 485 17.30 -31.08 1.12
N SER A 486 16.97 -32.34 0.88
CA SER A 486 15.73 -32.95 1.32
C SER A 486 15.38 -32.43 2.73
N ASP A 487 14.10 -32.19 2.96
CA ASP A 487 13.45 -31.64 4.17
C ASP A 487 13.86 -32.26 5.53
N THR A 488 14.80 -33.20 5.54
CA THR A 488 15.36 -33.91 6.69
C THR A 488 16.06 -33.06 7.75
N GLY A 489 16.42 -31.79 7.45
CA GLY A 489 17.00 -30.87 8.44
C GLY A 489 16.00 -30.07 9.29
N ARG A 490 14.70 -30.10 8.94
CA ARG A 490 13.67 -29.25 9.59
C ARG A 490 13.18 -29.76 10.95
N LEU A 491 13.42 -31.03 11.28
CA LEU A 491 12.62 -31.73 12.30
C LEU A 491 13.14 -31.64 13.75
N LEU A 492 14.29 -31.01 14.03
CA LEU A 492 14.89 -31.04 15.38
C LEU A 492 14.79 -29.73 16.19
N SER A 493 14.33 -28.61 15.61
CA SER A 493 14.35 -27.30 16.29
C SER A 493 13.11 -26.42 16.09
N TRP A 494 12.10 -26.89 15.34
CA TRP A 494 10.90 -26.10 15.06
C TRP A 494 9.85 -26.31 16.16
N PRO A 495 9.22 -25.22 16.67
CA PRO A 495 8.10 -25.37 17.60
C PRO A 495 6.90 -26.02 16.90
N ALA A 496 6.12 -26.83 17.61
CA ALA A 496 4.97 -27.55 17.07
C ALA A 496 3.91 -26.65 16.40
N ILE A 497 3.92 -25.35 16.73
CA ILE A 497 3.01 -24.33 16.22
C ILE A 497 3.44 -23.83 14.81
N ALA A 498 4.68 -24.12 14.38
CA ALA A 498 5.28 -23.57 13.18
C ALA A 498 4.58 -24.01 11.89
N ASP A 499 4.29 -25.30 11.73
CA ASP A 499 3.68 -25.84 10.52
C ASP A 499 2.17 -25.58 10.40
N ASP A 500 1.54 -25.11 11.49
CA ASP A 500 0.11 -24.81 11.53
C ASP A 500 -0.15 -23.30 11.63
N PHE A 501 0.04 -22.72 12.81
CA PHE A 501 -0.36 -21.33 13.06
C PHE A 501 0.58 -20.34 12.36
N TYR A 502 1.89 -20.56 12.38
CA TYR A 502 2.83 -19.68 11.68
C TYR A 502 2.82 -19.86 10.15
N ALA A 503 2.28 -20.98 9.67
CA ALA A 503 2.07 -21.25 8.26
C ALA A 503 0.87 -20.50 7.66
N ILE A 504 0.02 -19.84 8.46
CA ILE A 504 -1.14 -19.08 7.98
C ILE A 504 -0.69 -18.01 6.96
N SER A 505 -1.44 -17.89 5.86
CA SER A 505 -1.18 -16.89 4.82
C SER A 505 -1.17 -15.46 5.39
N TYR A 506 -0.20 -14.67 4.96
CA TYR A 506 -0.03 -13.27 5.37
C TYR A 506 -1.27 -12.40 5.09
N LEU A 507 -2.11 -12.78 4.13
CA LEU A 507 -3.37 -12.09 3.82
C LEU A 507 -4.36 -12.16 4.99
N TYR A 508 -4.25 -13.16 5.86
CA TYR A 508 -5.10 -13.27 7.04
C TYR A 508 -4.58 -12.51 8.26
N TYR A 509 -3.36 -11.96 8.26
CA TYR A 509 -2.82 -11.29 9.44
C TYR A 509 -3.65 -10.06 9.81
N GLY A 510 -4.00 -9.23 8.81
CA GLY A 510 -4.89 -8.08 9.02
C GLY A 510 -6.32 -8.50 9.39
N ALA A 511 -6.81 -9.60 8.83
CA ALA A 511 -8.12 -10.15 9.17
C ALA A 511 -8.18 -10.61 10.63
N LEU A 512 -7.17 -11.36 11.08
CA LEU A 512 -7.05 -11.80 12.47
C LEU A 512 -6.94 -10.62 13.43
N GLY A 513 -6.14 -9.60 13.11
CA GLY A 513 -6.08 -8.36 13.87
C GLY A 513 -7.42 -7.65 13.97
N THR A 514 -8.14 -7.52 12.85
CA THR A 514 -9.47 -6.89 12.80
C THR A 514 -10.47 -7.66 13.65
N LEU A 515 -10.59 -8.97 13.43
CA LEU A 515 -11.58 -9.83 14.08
C LEU A 515 -11.32 -9.95 15.59
N SER A 516 -10.05 -10.11 16.00
CA SER A 516 -9.68 -10.15 17.41
C SER A 516 -9.94 -8.82 18.10
N THR A 517 -9.64 -7.68 17.45
CA THR A 517 -9.98 -6.37 18.00
C THR A 517 -11.49 -6.21 18.20
N VAL A 518 -12.32 -6.59 17.22
CA VAL A 518 -13.78 -6.53 17.34
C VAL A 518 -14.27 -7.45 18.45
N ALA A 519 -13.85 -8.72 18.47
CA ALA A 519 -14.29 -9.70 19.45
C ALA A 519 -13.96 -9.27 20.89
N VAL A 520 -12.69 -8.93 21.15
CA VAL A 520 -12.23 -8.51 22.48
C VAL A 520 -12.88 -7.20 22.88
N GLY A 521 -13.00 -6.25 21.95
CA GLY A 521 -13.60 -4.95 22.23
C GLY A 521 -15.08 -5.04 22.57
N LEU A 522 -15.83 -5.97 21.97
CA LEU A 522 -17.21 -6.25 22.35
C LEU A 522 -17.30 -6.94 23.71
N LEU A 523 -16.52 -8.01 23.92
CA LEU A 523 -16.52 -8.76 25.18
C LEU A 523 -16.24 -7.85 26.39
N THR A 524 -15.18 -7.06 26.31
CA THR A 524 -14.79 -6.14 27.38
C THR A 524 -15.77 -4.98 27.56
N SER A 525 -16.44 -4.53 26.48
CA SER A 525 -17.48 -3.50 26.58
C SER A 525 -18.74 -4.01 27.26
N CYS A 526 -19.16 -5.24 26.97
CA CYS A 526 -20.31 -5.88 27.61
C CYS A 526 -20.12 -6.05 29.12
N LEU A 527 -18.91 -6.33 29.58
CA LEU A 527 -18.60 -6.55 31.00
C LEU A 527 -18.67 -5.29 31.88
N LYS A 528 -18.53 -4.08 31.32
CA LYS A 528 -18.45 -2.82 32.11
C LYS A 528 -19.64 -1.87 31.95
N GLY A 529 -20.71 -2.32 31.29
CA GLY A 529 -21.95 -1.55 31.15
C GLY A 529 -21.89 -0.44 30.09
N ASN A 530 -23.08 -0.08 29.61
CA ASN A 530 -23.27 0.73 28.42
C ASN A 530 -23.07 2.23 28.70
N LYS A 531 -22.24 2.92 27.91
CA LYS A 531 -22.28 4.38 27.81
C LYS A 531 -23.20 4.78 26.65
N ARG A 532 -23.87 5.94 26.77
CA ARG A 532 -24.72 6.49 25.69
C ARG A 532 -23.94 6.51 24.37
N PRO A 533 -24.55 6.08 23.24
CA PRO A 533 -23.87 6.08 21.96
C PRO A 533 -23.54 7.52 21.53
N ALA A 534 -22.32 7.71 21.04
CA ALA A 534 -21.92 8.90 20.31
C ALA A 534 -21.73 8.52 18.84
N VAL A 535 -22.16 9.39 17.92
CA VAL A 535 -22.00 9.35 16.45
C VAL A 535 -21.81 7.93 15.84
N LEU A 536 -22.92 7.23 15.60
CA LEU A 536 -22.93 5.95 14.88
C LEU A 536 -23.12 6.15 13.37
N TRP A 537 -22.85 5.09 12.61
CA TRP A 537 -23.05 5.09 11.16
C TRP A 537 -24.48 5.53 10.76
N TRP A 538 -25.50 4.97 11.43
CA TRP A 538 -26.91 5.25 11.17
C TRP A 538 -27.26 6.72 11.43
N ASP A 539 -26.60 7.36 12.40
CA ASP A 539 -26.83 8.76 12.76
C ASP A 539 -26.27 9.70 11.68
N VAL A 540 -25.14 9.35 11.08
CA VAL A 540 -24.52 10.12 10.01
C VAL A 540 -25.29 9.95 8.69
N MET A 541 -25.79 8.75 8.41
CA MET A 541 -26.53 8.48 7.17
C MET A 541 -27.89 9.16 7.11
N LYS A 542 -28.52 9.41 8.26
CA LYS A 542 -29.80 10.15 8.35
C LYS A 542 -29.66 11.65 8.13
N ARG A 543 -28.44 12.21 8.16
CA ARG A 543 -28.22 13.66 7.96
C ARG A 543 -28.41 14.04 6.49
N PRO A 544 -29.20 15.09 6.17
CA PRO A 544 -29.33 15.59 4.81
C PRO A 544 -27.99 16.17 4.32
N LEU A 545 -27.66 15.89 3.05
CA LEU A 545 -26.39 16.24 2.40
C LEU A 545 -26.09 17.75 2.39
N ASP A 546 -27.11 18.59 2.56
CA ASP A 546 -27.03 20.05 2.42
C ASP A 546 -26.42 20.77 3.64
N THR A 547 -26.11 20.06 4.72
CA THR A 547 -25.48 20.63 5.93
C THR A 547 -23.94 20.70 5.86
N VAL A 548 -23.33 20.23 4.77
CA VAL A 548 -21.86 20.07 4.63
C VAL A 548 -21.10 21.40 4.47
N GLY A 549 -21.79 22.55 4.36
CA GLY A 549 -21.16 23.88 4.26
C GLY A 549 -20.99 24.65 5.59
N GLY A 550 -21.58 24.19 6.69
CA GLY A 550 -21.60 24.94 7.95
C GLY A 550 -21.16 24.07 9.13
N ARG A 551 -19.98 24.37 9.71
CA ARG A 551 -19.56 23.82 11.00
C ARG A 551 -20.66 24.07 12.05
N THR A 552 -21.50 23.07 12.31
CA THR A 552 -22.35 23.06 13.49
C THR A 552 -21.53 22.51 14.65
N LYS A 553 -21.25 23.38 15.63
CA LYS A 553 -20.76 22.98 16.95
C LYS A 553 -21.70 21.89 17.49
N ALA A 554 -21.15 20.77 17.94
CA ALA A 554 -21.88 19.80 18.75
C ALA A 554 -22.59 20.52 19.91
N PRO A 555 -23.80 20.10 20.31
CA PRO A 555 -24.52 20.75 21.39
C PRO A 555 -23.73 20.57 22.69
N GLY A 556 -23.08 21.64 23.13
CA GLY A 556 -22.47 21.72 24.44
C GLY A 556 -23.56 21.60 25.49
N GLY A 557 -23.39 20.66 26.42
CA GLY A 557 -24.21 20.57 27.62
C GLY A 557 -24.08 21.85 28.43
N GLY A 558 -25.06 22.74 28.29
CA GLY A 558 -25.28 23.84 29.21
C GLY A 558 -25.92 23.29 30.47
N LEU A 559 -25.13 23.15 31.54
CA LEU A 559 -25.67 23.17 32.90
C LEU A 559 -26.35 24.53 33.10
N SER A 560 -27.67 24.54 33.09
CA SER A 560 -28.45 25.66 33.62
C SER A 560 -28.48 25.55 35.14
N ASN A 561 -27.56 26.25 35.79
CA ASN A 561 -27.66 26.62 37.20
C ASN A 561 -28.86 27.59 37.35
N ARG A 562 -30.01 27.09 37.82
CA ARG A 562 -31.06 27.92 38.41
C ARG A 562 -30.81 27.94 39.93
N GLY A 563 -29.89 28.81 40.34
CA GLY A 563 -29.83 29.32 41.71
C GLY A 563 -30.82 30.48 41.82
N GLY A 564 -31.60 30.48 42.90
CA GLY A 564 -32.70 31.42 43.12
C GLY A 564 -32.23 32.86 43.27
N ASP A 565 -33.16 33.76 42.97
CA ASP A 565 -33.17 35.08 43.60
C ASP A 565 -34.59 35.41 44.00
N SER A 566 -34.70 35.78 45.27
CA SER A 566 -35.89 36.21 45.99
C SER A 566 -35.65 37.66 46.36
N GLY A 567 -36.55 38.57 46.03
CA GLY A 567 -36.46 39.94 46.53
C GLY A 567 -37.31 40.95 45.77
N GLU A 568 -38.45 41.27 46.39
CA GLU A 568 -39.08 42.59 46.58
C GLU A 568 -39.06 43.66 45.45
N GLY A 569 -40.28 44.17 45.17
CA GLY A 569 -40.54 45.35 44.34
C GLY A 569 -41.95 45.35 43.78
#